data_AF-A0A8S4QS09-F1
#
_entry.id   AF-A0A8S4QS09-F1
#
_cell.length_a   1.000
_cell.length_b   1.000
_cell.length_c   1.000
_cell.angle_alpha   90.00
_cell.angle_beta   90.00
_cell.angle_gamma   90.00
#
_symmetry.space_group_name_H-M   'P 1'
#
loop_
_entity.id
_entity.type
_entity.pdbx_description
1 polymer ?
#
loop_
_entity_poly.entity_id
_entity_poly.type
_entity_poly.pdbx_seq_one_letter_code
_entity_poly.pdbx_strand_id
1 'polypeptide(L)'
;MRYNSESPVLPSTPEKIAPVPEVETPQKVSLPTIYYGARTHKQIQQVVKEFARTTYCSDALMSILSARDHSCIREYDRSQWPTKNDMCSSCIKPMSSLDKLKIKQETNCKYYDNRKAINRKILPRAYDLTELVEIGKNLTACPYYGAREIAKMANIVFCPYNYLIEPSIRKSMQIDLTDNVVIIDEGHNIEDICRDAATCNFTRDQVKSAIKEFETVSSFRYANQHMTTHIDHLLAVLKTWDQWFENQTPLINNQPVNGTEAAYTWQVENFVQTLDNHNIGQKQYDGNHY
;
A
#
# COMPACT_ATOMS: atom_id res chain seq x y z
N MET A 1 -76.02 -38.33 -48.64
CA MET A 1 -74.82 -38.52 -49.49
C MET A 1 -74.02 -37.24 -49.47
N ARG A 2 -72.68 -37.40 -49.38
CA ARG A 2 -71.61 -36.39 -49.46
C ARG A 2 -71.26 -35.65 -48.16
N TYR A 3 -70.31 -36.26 -47.46
CA TYR A 3 -69.33 -35.61 -46.60
C TYR A 3 -68.62 -34.48 -47.37
N ASN A 4 -68.50 -33.31 -46.75
CA ASN A 4 -67.49 -32.32 -47.12
C ASN A 4 -66.58 -32.08 -45.91
N SER A 5 -65.30 -32.30 -46.17
CA SER A 5 -64.14 -32.15 -45.32
C SER A 5 -63.73 -30.67 -45.20
N GLU A 6 -63.67 -30.15 -43.99
CA GLU A 6 -62.92 -28.93 -43.68
C GLU A 6 -61.75 -29.29 -42.76
N SER A 7 -60.54 -28.99 -43.23
CA SER A 7 -59.28 -29.20 -42.53
C SER A 7 -59.13 -28.18 -41.38
N PRO A 8 -58.70 -28.57 -40.17
CA PRO A 8 -58.43 -27.61 -39.10
C PRO A 8 -57.11 -26.86 -39.34
N VAL A 9 -57.15 -25.54 -39.18
CA VAL A 9 -56.02 -24.62 -39.16
C VAL A 9 -55.11 -24.92 -37.96
N LEU A 10 -53.81 -25.15 -38.20
CA LEU A 10 -52.79 -25.27 -37.15
C LEU A 10 -52.48 -23.89 -36.54
N PRO A 11 -52.45 -23.74 -35.21
CA PRO A 11 -52.02 -22.50 -34.57
C PRO A 11 -50.51 -22.26 -34.75
N SER A 12 -50.19 -21.01 -35.03
CA SER A 12 -48.86 -20.43 -35.19
C SER A 12 -48.11 -20.26 -33.86
N THR A 13 -46.82 -20.61 -33.91
CA THR A 13 -45.67 -20.13 -33.12
C THR A 13 -45.65 -20.33 -31.59
N PRO A 14 -44.55 -20.88 -31.02
CA PRO A 14 -44.40 -21.03 -29.57
C PRO A 14 -44.19 -19.68 -28.88
N GLU A 15 -44.96 -19.44 -27.82
CA GLU A 15 -44.76 -18.32 -26.89
C GLU A 15 -43.34 -18.32 -26.33
N LYS A 16 -42.67 -17.17 -26.39
CA LYS A 16 -41.40 -16.94 -25.71
C LYS A 16 -41.67 -16.93 -24.21
N ILE A 17 -41.24 -17.99 -23.53
CA ILE A 17 -41.21 -18.07 -22.07
C ILE A 17 -40.32 -16.91 -21.56
N ALA A 18 -40.88 -16.06 -20.71
CA ALA A 18 -40.15 -14.98 -20.05
C ALA A 18 -38.98 -15.57 -19.22
N PRO A 19 -37.82 -14.89 -19.13
CA PRO A 19 -36.72 -15.38 -18.30
C PRO A 19 -37.18 -15.47 -16.85
N VAL A 20 -36.95 -16.63 -16.23
CA VAL A 20 -37.09 -16.81 -14.79
C VAL A 20 -36.15 -15.80 -14.12
N PRO A 21 -36.61 -15.00 -13.12
CA PRO A 21 -35.73 -14.08 -12.42
C PRO A 21 -34.57 -14.87 -11.80
N GLU A 22 -33.34 -14.44 -12.10
CA GLU A 22 -32.13 -14.98 -11.49
C GLU A 22 -32.29 -14.87 -9.97
N VAL A 23 -32.25 -16.02 -9.30
CA VAL A 23 -32.18 -16.07 -7.83
C VAL A 23 -30.84 -15.45 -7.46
N GLU A 24 -30.86 -14.21 -6.98
CA GLU A 24 -29.70 -13.57 -6.37
C GLU A 24 -29.14 -14.54 -5.34
N THR A 25 -27.92 -15.02 -5.60
CA THR A 25 -27.20 -15.84 -4.61
C THR A 25 -27.08 -15.01 -3.34
N PRO A 26 -27.44 -15.53 -2.15
CA PRO A 26 -27.37 -14.75 -0.93
C PRO A 26 -25.94 -14.24 -0.79
N GLN A 27 -25.78 -12.90 -0.77
CA GLN A 27 -24.51 -12.26 -0.47
C GLN A 27 -23.95 -12.94 0.77
N LYS A 28 -22.75 -13.51 0.62
CA LYS A 28 -22.06 -14.20 1.70
C LYS A 28 -21.76 -13.17 2.78
N VAL A 29 -22.64 -13.07 3.78
CA VAL A 29 -22.46 -12.16 4.92
C VAL A 29 -21.21 -12.61 5.67
N SER A 30 -20.08 -11.97 5.39
CA SER A 30 -18.87 -12.12 6.19
C SER A 30 -19.02 -11.29 7.45
N LEU A 31 -18.68 -11.87 8.60
CA LEU A 31 -18.61 -11.11 9.85
C LEU A 31 -17.61 -9.95 9.67
N PRO A 32 -17.95 -8.74 10.13
CA PRO A 32 -17.02 -7.61 10.13
C PRO A 32 -15.70 -7.96 10.84
N THR A 33 -14.60 -7.56 10.25
CA THR A 33 -13.27 -7.58 10.88
C THR A 33 -13.10 -6.34 11.74
N ILE A 34 -12.53 -6.50 12.93
CA ILE A 34 -12.17 -5.37 13.81
C ILE A 34 -10.74 -4.97 13.52
N TYR A 35 -10.52 -3.76 13.03
CA TYR A 35 -9.19 -3.16 12.94
C TYR A 35 -8.95 -2.28 14.15
N TYR A 36 -8.04 -2.70 15.02
CA TYR A 36 -7.62 -1.94 16.19
C TYR A 36 -6.31 -1.22 15.89
N GLY A 37 -6.39 0.09 15.72
CA GLY A 37 -5.24 0.96 15.56
C GLY A 37 -4.64 1.34 16.91
N ALA A 38 -3.32 1.46 17.00
CA ALA A 38 -2.65 2.20 18.06
C ALA A 38 -1.48 3.06 17.52
N ARG A 39 -1.02 4.07 18.26
CA ARG A 39 0.09 4.95 17.82
C ARG A 39 1.44 4.23 17.80
N THR A 40 1.71 3.39 18.80
CA THR A 40 3.02 2.74 18.97
C THR A 40 2.92 1.23 19.11
N HIS A 41 3.97 0.51 18.71
CA HIS A 41 4.06 -0.95 18.92
C HIS A 41 3.98 -1.36 20.40
N LYS A 42 4.42 -0.49 21.34
CA LYS A 42 4.28 -0.74 22.78
C LYS A 42 2.82 -0.71 23.24
N GLN A 43 2.04 0.25 22.74
CA GLN A 43 0.59 0.29 23.02
C GLN A 43 -0.10 -0.94 22.42
N ILE A 44 0.23 -1.31 21.17
CA ILE A 44 -0.29 -2.56 20.56
C ILE A 44 0.02 -3.76 21.48
N GLN A 45 1.25 -3.89 21.96
CA GLN A 45 1.64 -4.98 22.86
C GLN A 45 0.81 -4.98 24.16
N GLN A 46 0.53 -3.81 24.73
CA GLN A 46 -0.33 -3.69 25.91
C GLN A 46 -1.76 -4.15 25.62
N VAL A 47 -2.34 -3.70 24.51
CA VAL A 47 -3.70 -4.09 24.11
C VAL A 47 -3.80 -5.60 23.83
N VAL A 48 -2.79 -6.19 23.18
CA VAL A 48 -2.72 -7.64 22.95
C VAL A 48 -2.71 -8.42 24.27
N LYS A 49 -2.01 -7.92 25.30
CA LYS A 49 -2.02 -8.54 26.64
C LYS A 49 -3.39 -8.49 27.30
N GLU A 50 -4.13 -7.39 27.13
CA GLU A 50 -5.51 -7.30 27.63
C GLU A 50 -6.47 -8.18 26.82
N PHE A 51 -6.32 -8.21 25.48
CA PHE A 51 -7.06 -9.14 24.62
C PHE A 51 -6.89 -10.59 25.07
N ALA A 52 -5.66 -10.99 25.42
CA ALA A 52 -5.34 -12.33 25.90
C ALA A 52 -6.10 -12.74 27.18
N ARG A 53 -6.53 -11.76 28.01
CA ARG A 53 -7.30 -11.98 29.24
C ARG A 53 -8.81 -12.04 29.01
N THR A 54 -9.28 -11.67 27.83
CA THR A 54 -10.71 -11.70 27.51
C THR A 54 -11.19 -13.12 27.22
N THR A 55 -12.48 -13.37 27.44
CA THR A 55 -13.14 -14.62 27.00
C THR A 55 -13.17 -14.77 25.49
N TYR A 56 -12.92 -13.69 24.72
CA TYR A 56 -12.92 -13.73 23.26
C TYR A 56 -11.64 -14.33 22.68
N CYS A 57 -10.53 -14.35 23.44
CA CYS A 57 -9.24 -14.88 22.99
C CYS A 57 -9.31 -16.37 22.58
N SER A 58 -10.24 -17.15 23.16
CA SER A 58 -10.44 -18.56 22.78
C SER A 58 -10.97 -18.72 21.35
N ASP A 59 -11.80 -17.80 20.89
CA ASP A 59 -12.62 -17.96 19.69
C ASP A 59 -12.23 -17.00 18.56
N ALA A 60 -11.85 -15.78 18.90
CA ALA A 60 -11.45 -14.75 17.94
C ALA A 60 -10.00 -14.96 17.48
N LEU A 61 -9.81 -15.13 16.17
CA LEU A 61 -8.49 -15.13 15.57
C LEU A 61 -7.95 -13.71 15.49
N MET A 62 -6.78 -13.47 16.08
CA MET A 62 -6.09 -12.19 15.95
C MET A 62 -4.95 -12.22 14.92
N SER A 63 -4.62 -11.04 14.37
CA SER A 63 -3.36 -10.77 13.67
C SER A 63 -2.74 -9.46 14.14
N ILE A 64 -1.44 -9.29 13.89
CA ILE A 64 -0.70 -8.04 14.14
C ILE A 64 0.06 -7.63 12.89
N LEU A 65 -0.18 -6.40 12.40
CA LEU A 65 0.54 -5.83 11.27
C LEU A 65 1.65 -4.89 11.76
N SER A 66 2.77 -4.86 11.04
CA SER A 66 3.92 -4.03 11.35
C SER A 66 4.72 -3.70 10.10
N ALA A 67 5.59 -2.70 10.18
CA ALA A 67 6.54 -2.39 9.11
C ALA A 67 7.59 -3.50 8.99
N ARG A 68 8.22 -3.60 7.81
CA ARG A 68 9.33 -4.54 7.56
C ARG A 68 10.53 -4.25 8.47
N ASP A 69 10.69 -3.02 8.92
CA ASP A 69 11.75 -2.65 9.87
C ASP A 69 11.65 -3.41 11.19
N HIS A 70 10.43 -3.73 11.62
CA HIS A 70 10.16 -4.44 12.87
C HIS A 70 10.01 -5.95 12.71
N SER A 71 9.57 -6.46 11.54
CA SER A 71 9.24 -7.89 11.37
C SER A 71 10.02 -8.64 10.30
N CYS A 72 10.85 -7.96 9.50
CA CYS A 72 11.74 -8.64 8.56
C CYS A 72 12.95 -9.24 9.30
N ILE A 73 13.11 -10.56 9.18
CA ILE A 73 14.20 -11.35 9.76
C ILE A 73 15.34 -11.66 8.77
N ARG A 74 15.24 -11.18 7.53
CA ARG A 74 16.34 -11.29 6.57
C ARG A 74 17.40 -10.25 6.94
N GLU A 75 18.66 -10.66 6.89
CA GLU A 75 19.80 -9.75 7.03
C GLU A 75 19.68 -8.60 6.02
N TYR A 76 19.93 -7.40 6.51
CA TYR A 76 19.81 -6.16 5.77
C TYR A 76 21.14 -5.43 5.82
N ASP A 77 21.63 -5.08 4.64
CA ASP A 77 22.89 -4.35 4.45
C ASP A 77 22.59 -3.04 3.73
N ARG A 78 22.81 -1.93 4.44
CA ARG A 78 22.57 -0.57 3.93
C ARG A 78 23.52 -0.19 2.79
N SER A 79 24.65 -0.88 2.64
CA SER A 79 25.56 -0.68 1.51
C SER A 79 25.02 -1.26 0.20
N GLN A 80 24.17 -2.29 0.29
CA GLN A 80 23.54 -2.93 -0.87
C GLN A 80 22.15 -2.39 -1.18
N TRP A 81 21.37 -2.05 -0.14
CA TRP A 81 19.97 -1.65 -0.26
C TRP A 81 19.70 -0.37 0.53
N PRO A 82 19.02 0.63 -0.05
CA PRO A 82 18.68 1.87 0.68
C PRO A 82 17.74 1.63 1.86
N THR A 83 16.77 0.72 1.69
CA THR A 83 15.80 0.34 2.72
C THR A 83 15.52 -1.17 2.74
N LYS A 84 14.97 -1.66 3.85
CA LYS A 84 14.45 -3.05 3.91
C LYS A 84 13.31 -3.29 2.90
N ASN A 85 12.56 -2.25 2.53
CA ASN A 85 11.49 -2.35 1.54
C ASN A 85 12.07 -2.63 0.14
N ASP A 86 13.16 -1.95 -0.25
CA ASP A 86 13.82 -2.15 -1.55
C ASP A 86 14.41 -3.55 -1.67
N MET A 87 15.11 -3.97 -0.60
CA MET A 87 15.64 -5.34 -0.48
C MET A 87 14.51 -6.36 -0.62
N CYS A 88 13.45 -6.22 0.18
CA CYS A 88 12.35 -7.18 0.17
C CYS A 88 11.67 -7.25 -1.20
N SER A 89 11.36 -6.10 -1.80
CA SER A 89 10.69 -6.01 -3.11
C SER A 89 11.52 -6.64 -4.23
N SER A 90 12.85 -6.58 -4.14
CA SER A 90 13.75 -7.23 -5.09
C SER A 90 13.88 -8.73 -4.82
N CYS A 91 14.00 -9.13 -3.55
CA CYS A 91 14.20 -10.54 -3.19
C CYS A 91 12.97 -11.42 -3.37
N ILE A 92 11.75 -10.87 -3.35
CA ILE A 92 10.52 -11.65 -3.56
C ILE A 92 10.15 -11.85 -5.04
N LYS A 93 10.92 -11.24 -5.96
CA LYS A 93 10.73 -11.49 -7.39
C LYS A 93 11.16 -12.93 -7.72
N PRO A 94 10.42 -13.66 -8.58
CA PRO A 94 10.82 -14.99 -9.02
C PRO A 94 12.20 -14.97 -9.68
N MET A 95 13.04 -15.98 -9.39
CA MET A 95 14.39 -16.06 -9.97
C MET A 95 14.43 -16.50 -11.44
N SER A 96 13.34 -17.03 -12.00
CA SER A 96 13.28 -17.40 -13.43
C SER A 96 12.01 -16.89 -14.12
N SER A 97 12.21 -16.24 -15.27
CA SER A 97 11.16 -15.82 -16.20
C SER A 97 10.69 -16.96 -17.14
N LEU A 98 11.08 -18.21 -16.85
CA LEU A 98 10.74 -19.37 -17.66
C LEU A 98 9.34 -19.89 -17.26
N ASP A 99 8.33 -19.18 -17.76
CA ASP A 99 6.88 -19.33 -17.54
C ASP A 99 6.24 -20.67 -17.93
N LYS A 100 6.98 -21.77 -18.06
CA LYS A 100 6.43 -23.00 -18.70
C LYS A 100 6.47 -24.29 -17.90
N LEU A 101 6.99 -24.28 -16.68
CA LEU A 101 6.96 -25.47 -15.82
C LEU A 101 6.40 -25.09 -14.45
N LYS A 102 5.36 -25.81 -14.01
CA LYS A 102 4.69 -25.67 -12.69
C LYS A 102 5.61 -26.05 -11.51
N ILE A 103 6.90 -25.74 -11.59
CA ILE A 103 7.85 -25.88 -10.49
C ILE A 103 7.63 -24.66 -9.59
N LYS A 104 7.57 -24.90 -8.28
CA LYS A 104 7.42 -23.86 -7.26
C LYS A 104 8.51 -22.80 -7.50
N GLN A 105 8.12 -21.63 -7.99
CA GLN A 105 9.06 -20.55 -8.29
C GLN A 105 9.65 -20.06 -6.96
N GLU A 106 10.87 -20.48 -6.66
CA GLU A 106 11.62 -20.00 -5.51
C GLU A 106 12.07 -18.56 -5.78
N THR A 107 11.99 -17.74 -4.74
CA THR A 107 12.43 -16.36 -4.75
C THR A 107 13.81 -16.28 -4.11
N ASN A 108 14.47 -15.12 -4.19
CA ASN A 108 15.71 -14.87 -3.47
C ASN A 108 15.47 -14.60 -1.96
N CYS A 109 14.33 -15.02 -1.42
CA CYS A 109 13.95 -14.89 -0.03
C CYS A 109 13.33 -16.17 0.52
N LYS A 110 14.18 -17.05 1.07
CA LYS A 110 13.74 -18.31 1.72
C LYS A 110 12.61 -18.13 2.75
N TYR A 111 12.66 -17.04 3.52
CA TYR A 111 11.63 -16.73 4.51
C TYR A 111 10.28 -16.43 3.85
N TYR A 112 10.27 -15.69 2.74
CA TYR A 112 9.06 -15.39 1.99
C TYR A 112 8.48 -16.67 1.37
N ASP A 113 9.33 -17.50 0.77
CA ASP A 113 8.89 -18.76 0.17
C ASP A 113 8.22 -19.68 1.19
N ASN A 114 8.72 -19.66 2.43
CA ASN A 114 8.17 -20.40 3.55
C ASN A 114 7.14 -19.64 4.41
N ARG A 115 6.68 -18.44 4.00
CA ARG A 115 5.76 -17.58 4.78
C ARG A 115 4.49 -18.30 5.28
N LYS A 116 4.00 -19.29 4.53
CA LYS A 116 2.79 -20.07 4.87
C LYS A 116 2.99 -21.04 6.04
N ALA A 117 4.23 -21.29 6.46
CA ALA A 117 4.51 -22.06 7.67
C ALA A 117 3.99 -21.35 8.93
N ILE A 118 3.98 -20.00 8.94
CA ILE A 118 3.24 -19.22 9.93
C ILE A 118 1.76 -19.30 9.57
N ASN A 119 1.00 -20.05 10.36
CA ASN A 119 -0.43 -20.24 10.17
C ASN A 119 -1.14 -20.33 11.54
N ARG A 120 -2.47 -20.23 11.53
CA ARG A 120 -3.31 -20.22 12.75
C ARG A 120 -3.13 -21.43 13.68
N LYS A 121 -2.59 -22.56 13.20
CA LYS A 121 -2.37 -23.77 14.02
C LYS A 121 -1.08 -23.68 14.85
N ILE A 122 -0.11 -22.89 14.39
CA ILE A 122 1.20 -22.75 15.03
C ILE A 122 1.24 -21.52 15.94
N LEU A 123 0.51 -20.46 15.56
CA LEU A 123 0.45 -19.25 16.35
C LEU A 123 -0.33 -19.47 17.66
N PRO A 124 0.13 -18.90 18.79
CA PRO A 124 -0.67 -18.80 20.00
C PRO A 124 -2.00 -18.07 19.76
N ARG A 125 -2.94 -18.22 20.68
CA ARG A 125 -4.24 -17.53 20.61
C ARG A 125 -4.11 -16.00 20.70
N ALA A 126 -3.17 -15.53 21.52
CA ALA A 126 -2.74 -14.15 21.56
C ALA A 126 -1.20 -14.11 21.53
N TYR A 127 -0.65 -13.20 20.74
CA TYR A 127 0.79 -13.05 20.57
C TYR A 127 1.13 -11.62 20.19
N ASP A 128 2.25 -11.11 20.70
CA ASP A 128 2.79 -9.82 20.30
C ASP A 128 3.74 -9.91 19.09
N LEU A 129 4.24 -8.76 18.65
CA LEU A 129 5.13 -8.69 17.48
C LEU A 129 6.47 -9.41 17.72
N THR A 130 6.98 -9.38 18.95
CA THR A 130 8.25 -10.00 19.32
C THR A 130 8.13 -11.52 19.26
N GLU A 131 7.05 -12.05 19.81
CA GLU A 131 6.72 -13.48 19.76
C GLU A 131 6.53 -13.96 18.32
N LEU A 132 5.79 -13.19 17.50
CA LEU A 132 5.63 -13.49 16.07
C LEU A 132 6.97 -13.55 15.32
N VAL A 133 7.86 -12.61 15.59
CA VAL A 133 9.20 -12.58 14.99
C VAL A 133 10.01 -13.80 15.40
N GLU A 134 9.96 -14.18 16.67
CA GLU A 134 10.68 -15.34 17.19
C GLU A 134 10.15 -16.66 16.60
N ILE A 135 8.83 -16.81 16.49
CA ILE A 135 8.20 -17.94 15.80
C ILE A 135 8.69 -18.01 14.34
N GLY A 136 8.73 -16.87 13.64
CA GLY A 136 9.23 -16.84 12.26
C GLY A 136 10.70 -17.21 12.12
N LYS A 137 11.57 -16.84 13.07
CA LYS A 137 12.96 -17.32 13.09
C LYS A 137 13.03 -18.83 13.24
N ASN A 138 12.32 -19.39 14.23
CA ASN A 138 12.30 -20.83 14.51
C ASN A 138 11.79 -21.65 13.32
N LEU A 139 10.80 -21.13 12.60
CA LEU A 139 10.23 -21.78 11.42
C LEU A 139 10.99 -21.47 10.12
N THR A 140 11.98 -20.58 10.14
CA THR A 140 12.58 -20.00 8.92
C THR A 140 11.48 -19.49 7.96
N ALA A 141 10.55 -18.71 8.48
CA ALA A 141 9.38 -18.21 7.77
C ALA A 141 9.18 -16.72 8.01
N CYS A 142 8.75 -15.98 6.98
CA CYS A 142 8.66 -14.52 7.03
C CYS A 142 7.53 -14.04 7.97
N PRO A 143 7.83 -13.38 9.11
CA PRO A 143 6.81 -12.88 10.02
C PRO A 143 5.90 -11.83 9.37
N TYR A 144 6.51 -10.91 8.60
CA TYR A 144 5.79 -9.85 7.88
C TYR A 144 4.68 -10.41 6.97
N TYR A 145 5.03 -11.32 6.05
CA TYR A 145 4.05 -11.88 5.14
C TYR A 145 3.17 -12.95 5.78
N GLY A 146 3.66 -13.67 6.79
CA GLY A 146 2.85 -14.60 7.58
C GLY A 146 1.68 -13.89 8.27
N ALA A 147 1.95 -12.80 8.99
CA ALA A 147 0.90 -11.99 9.63
C ALA A 147 -0.09 -11.38 8.64
N ARG A 148 0.38 -10.97 7.45
CA ARG A 148 -0.51 -10.48 6.38
C ARG A 148 -1.48 -11.54 5.89
N GLU A 149 -1.04 -12.80 5.77
CA GLU A 149 -1.95 -13.89 5.40
C GLU A 149 -2.94 -14.21 6.53
N ILE A 150 -2.53 -14.16 7.79
CA ILE A 150 -3.45 -14.32 8.94
C ILE A 150 -4.47 -13.18 8.99
N ALA A 151 -4.05 -11.95 8.73
CA ALA A 151 -4.92 -10.78 8.78
C ALA A 151 -6.11 -10.88 7.81
N LYS A 152 -5.96 -11.56 6.67
CA LYS A 152 -7.05 -11.80 5.70
C LYS A 152 -8.19 -12.67 6.24
N MET A 153 -7.95 -13.42 7.31
CA MET A 153 -8.92 -14.34 7.91
C MET A 153 -9.15 -14.07 9.41
N ALA A 154 -8.56 -13.00 9.94
CA ALA A 154 -8.63 -12.64 11.36
C ALA A 154 -9.96 -11.98 11.69
N ASN A 155 -10.44 -12.17 12.92
CA ASN A 155 -11.56 -11.44 13.48
C ASN A 155 -11.13 -10.06 14.01
N ILE A 156 -9.89 -9.96 14.51
CA ILE A 156 -9.30 -8.71 14.99
C ILE A 156 -7.87 -8.54 14.46
N VAL A 157 -7.55 -7.36 13.94
CA VAL A 157 -6.24 -7.00 13.41
C VAL A 157 -5.70 -5.80 14.17
N PHE A 158 -4.61 -5.99 14.90
CA PHE A 158 -3.88 -4.90 15.56
C PHE A 158 -2.86 -4.29 14.59
N CYS A 159 -2.84 -2.96 14.46
CA CYS A 159 -1.92 -2.31 13.55
C CYS A 159 -1.60 -0.86 13.96
N PRO A 160 -0.50 -0.28 13.47
CA PRO A 160 -0.23 1.16 13.61
C PRO A 160 -1.30 2.00 12.89
N TYR A 161 -1.67 3.17 13.43
CA TYR A 161 -2.73 4.01 12.83
C TYR A 161 -2.51 4.38 11.36
N ASN A 162 -1.27 4.61 10.94
CA ASN A 162 -0.98 4.97 9.56
C ASN A 162 -1.40 3.86 8.57
N TYR A 163 -1.55 2.62 9.03
CA TYR A 163 -2.07 1.52 8.21
C TYR A 163 -3.57 1.66 7.93
N LEU A 164 -4.29 2.44 8.73
CA LEU A 164 -5.73 2.69 8.59
C LEU A 164 -6.02 4.04 7.95
N ILE A 165 -5.15 5.02 8.15
CA ILE A 165 -5.35 6.40 7.69
C ILE A 165 -4.74 6.60 6.30
N GLU A 166 -3.51 6.13 6.07
CA GLU A 166 -2.77 6.42 4.84
C GLU A 166 -3.27 5.54 3.67
N PRO A 167 -3.83 6.12 2.60
CA PRO A 167 -4.40 5.34 1.51
C PRO A 167 -3.37 4.45 0.79
N SER A 168 -2.12 4.93 0.67
CA SER A 168 -1.02 4.22 0.02
C SER A 168 -0.69 2.91 0.77
N ILE A 169 -0.61 2.98 2.10
CA ILE A 169 -0.31 1.85 2.98
C ILE A 169 -1.49 0.88 2.98
N ARG A 170 -2.73 1.38 3.14
CA ARG A 170 -3.94 0.52 3.07
C ARG A 170 -3.96 -0.31 1.79
N LYS A 171 -3.75 0.34 0.64
CA LYS A 171 -3.71 -0.33 -0.66
C LYS A 171 -2.60 -1.37 -0.74
N SER A 172 -1.40 -1.04 -0.29
CA SER A 172 -0.25 -1.96 -0.26
C SER A 172 -0.47 -3.16 0.67
N MET A 173 -1.15 -2.94 1.80
CA MET A 173 -1.46 -3.94 2.81
C MET A 173 -2.73 -4.74 2.50
N GLN A 174 -3.51 -4.34 1.48
CA GLN A 174 -4.81 -4.93 1.13
C GLN A 174 -5.80 -4.85 2.30
N ILE A 175 -5.81 -3.71 2.99
CA ILE A 175 -6.76 -3.41 4.06
C ILE A 175 -7.97 -2.73 3.43
N ASP A 176 -9.13 -3.37 3.55
CA ASP A 176 -10.42 -2.80 3.19
C ASP A 176 -11.22 -2.52 4.47
N LEU A 177 -11.63 -1.26 4.65
CA LEU A 177 -12.38 -0.83 5.83
C LEU A 177 -13.89 -0.82 5.60
N THR A 178 -14.35 -1.09 4.36
CA THR A 178 -15.76 -1.16 4.02
C THR A 178 -16.44 -2.27 4.82
N ASP A 179 -17.58 -1.96 5.44
CA ASP A 179 -18.36 -2.89 6.28
C ASP A 179 -17.59 -3.53 7.45
N ASN A 180 -16.44 -2.95 7.83
CA ASN A 180 -15.59 -3.39 8.93
C ASN A 180 -15.61 -2.39 10.10
N VAL A 181 -15.21 -2.84 11.29
CA VAL A 181 -15.16 -1.99 12.48
C VAL A 181 -13.76 -1.43 12.65
N VAL A 182 -13.64 -0.11 12.79
CA VAL A 182 -12.36 0.56 13.05
C VAL A 182 -12.36 1.14 14.45
N ILE A 183 -11.39 0.74 15.25
CA ILE A 183 -11.14 1.29 16.58
C ILE A 183 -9.83 2.06 16.50
N ILE A 184 -9.91 3.37 16.70
CA ILE A 184 -8.74 4.22 16.88
C ILE A 184 -8.61 4.47 18.38
N ASP A 185 -7.65 3.80 19.02
CA ASP A 185 -7.27 4.14 20.39
C ASP A 185 -6.70 5.58 20.43
N GLU A 186 -6.59 6.25 21.57
CA GLU A 186 -5.92 7.57 21.67
C GLU A 186 -6.24 8.57 20.52
N GLY A 187 -7.51 8.65 20.13
CA GLY A 187 -7.95 9.37 18.93
C GLY A 187 -7.63 10.86 18.91
N HIS A 188 -7.21 11.43 20.04
CA HIS A 188 -6.74 12.81 20.14
C HIS A 188 -5.48 13.09 19.29
N ASN A 189 -4.72 12.06 18.87
CA ASN A 189 -3.58 12.22 17.95
C ASN A 189 -3.95 12.08 16.46
N ILE A 190 -5.22 11.88 16.11
CA ILE A 190 -5.63 11.61 14.72
C ILE A 190 -5.29 12.78 13.79
N GLU A 191 -5.44 14.03 14.26
CA GLU A 191 -5.26 15.22 13.43
C GLU A 191 -3.81 15.37 12.97
N ASP A 192 -2.86 15.22 13.90
CA ASP A 192 -1.43 15.29 13.60
C ASP A 192 -1.03 14.19 12.60
N ILE A 193 -1.57 12.98 12.74
CA ILE A 193 -1.26 11.88 11.82
C ILE A 193 -1.86 12.12 10.43
N CYS A 194 -3.06 12.67 10.35
CA CYS A 194 -3.65 13.08 9.08
C CYS A 194 -2.84 14.19 8.42
N ARG A 195 -2.35 15.16 9.20
CA ARG A 195 -1.47 16.24 8.74
C ARG A 195 -0.15 15.69 8.23
N ASP A 196 0.49 14.79 8.97
CA ASP A 196 1.73 14.12 8.59
C ASP A 196 1.54 13.29 7.30
N ALA A 197 0.44 12.53 7.21
CA ALA A 197 0.13 11.72 6.02
C ALA A 197 -0.17 12.56 4.76
N ALA A 198 -0.64 13.80 4.93
CA ALA A 198 -0.86 14.76 3.85
C ALA A 198 0.39 15.62 3.56
N THR A 199 1.40 15.59 4.42
CA THR A 199 2.61 16.40 4.27
C THR A 199 3.58 15.70 3.32
N CYS A 200 4.01 16.44 2.30
CA CYS A 200 5.09 16.01 1.40
C CYS A 200 6.33 16.87 1.66
N ASN A 201 7.45 16.23 1.96
CA ASN A 201 8.73 16.88 2.14
C ASN A 201 9.71 16.33 1.10
N PHE A 202 10.38 17.22 0.38
CA PHE A 202 11.48 16.84 -0.49
C PHE A 202 12.58 17.91 -0.46
N THR A 203 13.82 17.47 -0.63
CA THR A 203 14.99 18.35 -0.59
C THR A 203 15.52 18.61 -1.99
N ARG A 204 16.26 19.71 -2.14
CA ARG A 204 16.98 20.00 -3.38
C ARG A 204 17.93 18.86 -3.78
N ASP A 205 18.59 18.22 -2.81
CA ASP A 205 19.49 17.09 -3.08
C ASP A 205 18.74 15.88 -3.65
N GLN A 206 17.50 15.63 -3.19
CA GLN A 206 16.65 14.60 -3.78
C GLN A 206 16.26 14.95 -5.22
N VAL A 207 15.95 16.21 -5.52
CA VAL A 207 15.70 16.67 -6.91
C VAL A 207 16.94 16.46 -7.78
N LYS A 208 18.13 16.85 -7.32
CA LYS A 208 19.39 16.64 -8.05
C LYS A 208 19.69 15.16 -8.30
N SER A 209 19.43 14.32 -7.29
CA SER A 209 19.61 12.87 -7.41
C SER A 209 18.66 12.30 -8.46
N ALA A 210 17.39 12.72 -8.43
CA ALA A 210 16.41 12.34 -9.45
C ALA A 210 16.83 12.80 -10.85
N ILE A 211 17.31 14.04 -11.03
CA ILE A 211 17.84 14.52 -12.33
C ILE A 211 18.92 13.57 -12.85
N LYS A 212 19.91 13.22 -12.02
CA LYS A 212 21.00 12.33 -12.41
C LYS A 212 20.51 10.93 -12.79
N GLU A 213 19.54 10.40 -12.05
CA GLU A 213 18.90 9.12 -12.36
C GLU A 213 18.17 9.17 -13.72
N PHE A 214 17.36 10.21 -13.96
CA PHE A 214 16.65 10.39 -15.24
C PHE A 214 17.59 10.66 -16.42
N GLU A 215 18.72 11.36 -16.24
CA GLU A 215 19.75 11.53 -17.27
C GLU A 215 20.40 10.19 -17.62
N THR A 216 20.66 9.36 -16.60
CA THR A 216 21.18 8.00 -16.80
C THR A 216 20.18 7.16 -17.60
N VAL A 217 18.89 7.19 -17.25
CA VAL A 217 17.84 6.47 -18.01
C VAL A 217 17.71 7.01 -19.44
N SER A 218 17.75 8.34 -19.61
CA SER A 218 17.70 9.00 -20.92
C SER A 218 18.90 8.65 -21.81
N SER A 219 20.02 8.15 -21.26
CA SER A 219 21.14 7.66 -22.08
C SER A 219 20.83 6.34 -22.81
N PHE A 220 19.86 5.55 -22.33
CA PHE A 220 19.47 4.26 -22.91
C PHE A 220 18.36 4.37 -23.99
N ARG A 221 18.35 5.47 -24.78
CA ARG A 221 17.27 5.87 -25.72
C ARG A 221 16.79 4.80 -26.69
N TYR A 222 17.64 3.83 -27.02
CA TYR A 222 17.33 2.78 -27.99
C TYR A 222 16.38 1.70 -27.45
N ALA A 223 16.20 1.59 -26.13
CA ALA A 223 15.37 0.54 -25.53
C ALA A 223 13.88 0.90 -25.42
N ASN A 224 13.52 2.18 -25.31
CA ASN A 224 12.15 2.61 -24.97
C ASN A 224 11.75 3.92 -25.66
N GLN A 225 11.66 3.94 -27.00
CA GLN A 225 11.33 5.14 -27.78
C GLN A 225 10.02 5.83 -27.33
N HIS A 226 9.02 5.06 -26.89
CA HIS A 226 7.75 5.60 -26.38
C HIS A 226 7.88 6.31 -25.03
N MET A 227 8.90 5.99 -24.23
CA MET A 227 9.11 6.61 -22.91
C MET A 227 10.01 7.84 -22.97
N THR A 228 10.78 8.02 -24.06
CA THR A 228 11.75 9.11 -24.18
C THR A 228 11.10 10.48 -23.97
N THR A 229 9.94 10.72 -24.58
CA THR A 229 9.20 11.99 -24.42
C THR A 229 8.78 12.23 -22.97
N HIS A 230 8.31 11.20 -22.27
CA HIS A 230 7.93 11.32 -20.86
C HIS A 230 9.13 11.57 -19.96
N ILE A 231 10.25 10.89 -20.23
CA ILE A 231 11.51 11.08 -19.51
C ILE A 231 12.03 12.51 -19.71
N ASP A 232 12.06 12.99 -20.96
CA ASP A 232 12.54 14.34 -21.27
C ASP A 232 11.65 15.41 -20.62
N HIS A 233 10.33 15.21 -20.59
CA HIS A 233 9.40 16.10 -19.89
C HIS A 233 9.63 16.11 -18.38
N LEU A 234 9.75 14.94 -17.75
CA LEU A 234 10.05 14.83 -16.31
C LEU A 234 11.41 15.46 -15.97
N LEU A 235 12.42 15.25 -16.82
CA LEU A 235 13.74 15.85 -16.65
C LEU A 235 13.66 17.39 -16.70
N ALA A 236 12.90 17.93 -17.65
CA ALA A 236 12.69 19.38 -17.75
C ALA A 236 12.04 19.92 -16.47
N VAL A 237 10.96 19.29 -16.00
CA VAL A 237 10.27 19.67 -14.76
C VAL A 237 11.21 19.64 -13.55
N LEU A 238 12.01 18.58 -13.39
CA LEU A 238 12.95 18.46 -12.28
C LEU A 238 14.05 19.54 -12.32
N LYS A 239 14.55 19.86 -13.52
CA LYS A 239 15.53 20.95 -13.71
C LYS A 239 14.93 22.31 -13.35
N THR A 240 13.67 22.54 -13.69
CA THR A 240 12.96 23.76 -13.29
C THR A 240 12.75 23.83 -11.77
N TRP A 241 12.46 22.70 -11.11
CA TRP A 241 12.43 22.64 -9.64
C TRP A 241 13.79 22.95 -9.01
N ASP A 242 14.89 22.42 -9.57
CA ASP A 242 16.24 22.74 -9.06
C ASP A 242 16.57 24.24 -9.18
N GLN A 243 16.18 24.87 -10.30
CA GLN A 243 16.29 26.32 -10.49
C GLN A 243 15.43 27.11 -9.50
N TRP A 244 14.20 26.65 -9.24
CA TRP A 244 13.33 27.29 -8.24
C TRP A 244 14.01 27.28 -6.85
N PHE A 245 14.60 26.16 -6.43
CA PHE A 245 15.35 26.09 -5.17
C PHE A 245 16.53 27.07 -5.12
N GLU A 246 17.31 27.19 -6.21
CA GLU A 246 18.39 28.17 -6.30
C GLU A 246 17.88 29.59 -6.10
N ASN A 247 16.78 29.93 -6.77
CA ASN A 247 16.19 31.27 -6.71
C ASN A 247 15.61 31.59 -5.31
N GLN A 248 15.15 30.59 -4.57
CA GLN A 248 14.65 30.77 -3.19
C GLN A 248 15.75 30.76 -2.13
N THR A 249 16.96 30.28 -2.44
CA THR A 249 18.07 30.16 -1.48
C THR A 249 18.38 31.47 -0.71
N PRO A 250 18.38 32.66 -1.35
CA PRO A 250 18.58 33.92 -0.64
C PRO A 250 17.55 34.22 0.46
N LEU A 251 16.31 33.75 0.31
CA LEU A 251 15.25 33.97 1.32
C LEU A 251 15.57 33.28 2.64
N ILE A 252 16.22 32.11 2.57
CA ILE A 252 16.64 31.31 3.73
C ILE A 252 17.94 31.86 4.31
N ASN A 253 18.92 32.18 3.45
CA ASN A 253 20.22 32.71 3.88
C ASN A 253 20.12 34.04 4.65
N ASN A 254 19.04 34.80 4.42
CA ASN A 254 18.78 36.06 5.10
C ASN A 254 18.00 35.91 6.42
N GLN A 255 17.64 34.70 6.83
CA GLN A 255 16.95 34.45 8.10
C GLN A 255 17.93 34.18 9.25
N PRO A 256 17.57 34.55 10.49
CA PRO A 256 18.34 34.13 11.66
C PRO A 256 18.27 32.60 11.80
N VAL A 257 19.41 32.00 12.13
CA VAL A 257 19.48 30.57 12.44
C VAL A 257 18.92 30.35 13.84
N ASN A 258 17.85 29.56 13.95
CA ASN A 258 17.21 29.22 15.22
C ASN A 258 17.52 27.74 15.54
N GLY A 259 18.45 27.51 16.47
CA GLY A 259 18.95 26.17 16.74
C GLY A 259 19.92 25.72 15.66
N THR A 260 19.55 24.70 14.88
CA THR A 260 20.40 24.13 13.81
C THR A 260 19.99 24.57 12.41
N GLU A 261 18.89 25.29 12.26
CA GLU A 261 18.28 25.57 10.94
C GLU A 261 17.78 27.01 10.83
N ALA A 262 17.86 27.54 9.62
CA ALA A 262 17.15 28.75 9.20
C ALA A 262 15.91 28.32 8.42
N ALA A 263 14.76 28.92 8.71
CA ALA A 263 13.50 28.56 8.09
C ALA A 263 12.82 29.80 7.50
N TYR A 264 12.24 29.64 6.31
CA TYR A 264 11.36 30.62 5.69
C TYR A 264 10.02 29.96 5.39
N THR A 265 8.93 30.57 5.81
CA THR A 265 7.57 30.07 5.59
C THR A 265 6.81 31.02 4.69
N TRP A 266 6.30 30.51 3.57
CA TRP A 266 5.44 31.27 2.69
C TRP A 266 3.99 31.29 3.19
N GLN A 267 3.29 32.39 2.94
CA GLN A 267 1.83 32.35 2.81
C GLN A 267 1.46 31.57 1.54
N VAL A 268 0.34 30.84 1.57
CA VAL A 268 -0.04 29.88 0.51
C VAL A 268 -0.10 30.56 -0.85
N GLU A 269 -0.71 31.74 -0.95
CA GLU A 269 -0.87 32.48 -2.20
C GLU A 269 0.50 32.87 -2.79
N ASN A 270 1.42 33.32 -1.94
CA ASN A 270 2.77 33.68 -2.34
C ASN A 270 3.55 32.45 -2.81
N PHE A 271 3.43 31.32 -2.12
CA PHE A 271 4.06 30.06 -2.53
C PHE A 271 3.59 29.64 -3.92
N VAL A 272 2.27 29.57 -4.14
CA VAL A 272 1.67 29.21 -5.43
C VAL A 272 2.14 30.16 -6.53
N GLN A 273 2.17 31.47 -6.27
CA GLN A 273 2.67 32.45 -7.24
C GLN A 273 4.13 32.19 -7.62
N THR A 274 4.99 31.77 -6.68
CA THR A 274 6.38 31.43 -7.03
C THR A 274 6.45 30.24 -7.96
N LEU A 275 5.59 29.22 -7.77
CA LEU A 275 5.55 28.05 -8.64
C LEU A 275 5.06 28.41 -10.05
N ASP A 276 3.99 29.22 -10.13
CA ASP A 276 3.45 29.71 -11.41
C ASP A 276 4.50 30.51 -12.19
N ASN A 277 5.24 31.41 -11.52
CA ASN A 277 6.29 32.22 -12.14
C ASN A 277 7.46 31.37 -12.67
N HIS A 278 7.66 30.16 -12.14
CA HIS A 278 8.69 29.23 -12.58
C HIS A 278 8.14 28.15 -13.53
N ASN A 279 6.90 28.27 -14.02
CA ASN A 279 6.28 27.25 -14.87
C ASN A 279 6.26 25.84 -14.24
N ILE A 280 6.06 25.77 -12.92
CA ILE A 280 5.87 24.52 -12.15
C ILE A 280 4.60 24.58 -11.29
N GLY A 281 3.76 25.59 -11.50
CA GLY A 281 2.47 25.73 -10.83
C GLY A 281 1.33 25.01 -11.56
N GLN A 282 0.13 25.07 -10.98
CA GLN A 282 -1.01 24.23 -11.34
C GLN A 282 -1.39 24.30 -12.83
N LYS A 283 -1.28 25.47 -13.46
CA LYS A 283 -1.64 25.67 -14.87
C LYS A 283 -0.89 24.78 -15.85
N GLN A 284 0.26 24.24 -15.45
CA GLN A 284 1.06 23.31 -16.26
C GLN A 284 0.56 21.87 -16.18
N TYR A 285 -0.32 21.57 -15.22
CA TYR A 285 -0.82 20.24 -14.90
C TYR A 285 -2.34 20.09 -15.09
N ASP A 286 -3.04 21.15 -15.51
CA ASP A 286 -4.47 21.12 -15.85
C ASP A 286 -4.70 20.34 -17.17
N GLY A 287 -4.71 19.01 -17.07
CA GLY A 287 -5.79 18.15 -17.58
C GLY A 287 -6.14 18.08 -19.08
N ASN A 288 -5.35 18.60 -20.02
CA ASN A 288 -5.64 18.42 -21.46
C ASN A 288 -4.56 17.71 -22.29
N HIS A 289 -3.46 17.26 -21.68
CA HIS A 289 -2.36 16.61 -22.42
C HIS A 289 -1.78 15.36 -21.71
N TYR A 290 -2.66 14.44 -21.30
CA TYR A 290 -2.30 13.04 -21.06
C TYR A 290 -3.24 12.12 -21.85
#